data_AF-A0A0Q7D3N4-F1
#
_entry.id   AF-A0A0Q7D3N4-F1
#
_cell.length_a   1.000
_cell.length_b   1.000
_cell.length_c   1.000
_cell.angle_alpha   90.00
_cell.angle_beta   90.00
_cell.angle_gamma   90.00
#
_symmetry.space_group_name_H-M   'P 1'
#
loop_
_entity.id
_entity.type
_entity.pdbx_description
1 polymer ?
#
loop_
_entity_poly.entity_id
_entity_poly.type
_entity_poly.pdbx_seq_one_letter_code
_entity_poly.pdbx_strand_id
1 'polypeptide(L)'
;MKKIVILGAALIALSACADSPPVPPPAPPKPAPAPPAPPPPEPDKCGAADAQKYVGRPRTEIPVPVLPNLQRVACTTCPVTMDFNERRLNFFYDAATGVVKEVRCG
;
A
#
# COMPACT_ATOMS: atom_id res chain seq x y z
N MET A 1 68.83 15.97 50.48
CA MET A 1 70.11 15.52 49.88
C MET A 1 69.82 14.25 49.11
N LYS A 2 70.28 13.95 47.90
CA LYS A 2 71.07 14.59 46.86
C LYS A 2 70.77 13.72 45.62
N LYS A 3 70.49 14.32 44.47
CA LYS A 3 70.21 13.62 43.20
C LYS A 3 71.38 12.72 42.84
N ILE A 4 71.13 11.48 42.43
CA ILE A 4 72.07 10.70 41.61
C ILE A 4 71.31 10.18 40.40
N VAL A 5 71.75 10.71 39.27
CA VAL A 5 71.39 10.36 37.90
C VAL A 5 72.36 9.24 37.47
N ILE A 6 71.98 8.50 36.41
CA ILE A 6 72.83 8.09 35.27
C ILE A 6 72.79 6.58 34.97
N LEU A 7 72.38 6.30 33.71
CA LEU A 7 72.67 5.14 32.83
C LEU A 7 72.14 3.77 33.29
N GLY A 8 71.47 2.95 32.47
CA GLY A 8 71.49 2.83 31.02
C GLY A 8 71.72 1.35 30.65
N ALA A 9 70.83 0.81 29.82
CA ALA A 9 70.95 -0.45 29.05
C ALA A 9 70.76 -1.82 29.77
N ALA A 10 69.61 -2.45 29.51
CA ALA A 10 69.41 -3.89 29.22
C ALA A 10 67.90 -4.11 28.98
N LEU A 11 67.37 -3.99 27.75
CA LEU A 11 67.10 -5.09 26.80
C LEU A 11 66.51 -6.36 27.46
N ILE A 12 65.44 -6.89 26.82
CA ILE A 12 64.66 -8.13 27.11
C ILE A 12 63.37 -7.83 27.93
N ALA A 13 62.13 -8.05 27.48
CA ALA A 13 61.57 -8.82 26.37
C ALA A 13 60.29 -8.16 25.84
N LEU A 14 60.20 -7.97 24.52
CA LEU A 14 58.93 -7.85 23.80
C LEU A 14 58.39 -9.27 23.58
N SER A 15 57.25 -9.62 24.17
CA SER A 15 56.42 -10.74 23.72
C SER A 15 55.13 -10.82 24.54
N ALA A 16 54.03 -10.24 24.02
CA ALA A 16 52.67 -10.75 24.17
C ALA A 16 51.64 -9.80 23.51
N CYS A 17 51.68 -9.69 22.18
CA CYS A 17 50.50 -9.31 21.40
C CYS A 17 50.15 -10.51 20.53
N ALA A 18 49.32 -11.40 21.05
CA ALA A 18 48.66 -12.42 20.24
C ALA A 18 47.48 -11.73 19.54
N ASP A 19 47.72 -11.21 18.35
CA ASP A 19 46.68 -10.67 17.47
C ASP A 19 45.89 -11.87 16.92
N SER A 20 44.70 -12.09 17.48
CA SER A 20 43.80 -13.11 16.95
C SER A 20 43.15 -12.58 15.67
N PRO A 21 43.10 -13.37 14.58
CA PRO A 21 42.43 -12.91 13.37
C PRO A 21 40.95 -12.61 13.69
N PRO A 22 40.39 -11.52 13.14
CA PRO A 22 38.98 -11.21 13.34
C PRO A 22 38.14 -12.35 12.77
N VAL A 23 37.29 -12.93 13.62
CA VAL A 23 36.30 -13.93 13.20
C VAL A 23 35.35 -13.24 12.21
N PRO A 24 35.19 -13.75 10.97
CA PRO A 24 34.27 -13.16 10.02
C PRO A 24 32.84 -13.20 10.60
N PRO A 25 32.05 -12.11 10.43
CA PRO A 25 30.69 -12.09 10.93
C PRO A 25 29.89 -13.25 10.34
N PRO A 26 28.96 -13.85 11.11
CA PRO A 26 28.12 -14.92 10.62
C PRO A 26 27.32 -14.45 9.39
N ALA A 27 27.21 -15.31 8.39
CA ALA A 27 26.44 -15.03 7.19
C ALA A 27 24.98 -14.68 7.56
N PRO A 28 24.36 -13.70 6.88
CA PRO A 28 22.97 -13.33 7.15
C PRO A 28 22.05 -14.55 6.95
N PRO A 29 21.05 -14.73 7.83
CA PRO A 29 20.11 -15.84 7.72
C PRO A 29 19.36 -15.77 6.37
N LYS A 30 19.09 -16.94 5.79
CA LYS A 30 18.33 -17.05 4.53
C LYS A 30 16.96 -16.36 4.69
N PRO A 31 16.50 -15.58 3.71
CA PRO A 31 15.17 -14.99 3.76
C PRO A 31 14.10 -16.05 3.97
N ALA A 32 13.18 -15.81 4.90
CA ALA A 32 12.03 -16.68 5.09
C ALA A 32 11.18 -16.73 3.81
N PRO A 33 10.47 -17.84 3.54
CA PRO A 33 9.51 -17.92 2.44
C PRO A 33 8.48 -16.80 2.54
N ALA A 34 8.19 -16.14 1.42
CA ALA A 34 7.15 -15.11 1.38
C ALA A 34 5.78 -15.71 1.74
N PRO A 35 4.91 -14.96 2.44
CA PRO A 35 3.54 -15.39 2.68
C PRO A 35 2.82 -15.69 1.36
N PRO A 36 1.89 -16.66 1.34
CA PRO A 36 1.04 -16.87 0.18
C PRO A 36 0.24 -15.60 -0.15
N ALA A 37 0.06 -15.35 -1.44
CA ALA A 37 -0.73 -14.21 -1.91
C ALA A 37 -2.18 -14.29 -1.41
N PRO A 38 -2.83 -13.14 -1.11
CA PRO A 38 -4.23 -13.13 -0.75
C PRO A 38 -5.11 -13.64 -1.90
N PRO A 39 -6.29 -14.22 -1.60
CA PRO A 39 -7.24 -14.63 -2.61
C PRO A 39 -7.74 -13.44 -3.45
N PRO A 40 -8.17 -13.67 -4.70
CA PRO A 40 -8.75 -12.62 -5.52
C PRO A 40 -10.02 -12.06 -4.86
N PRO A 41 -10.33 -10.76 -5.06
CA PRO A 41 -11.54 -10.15 -4.54
C PRO A 41 -12.79 -10.81 -5.13
N GLU A 42 -13.86 -10.88 -4.32
CA GLU A 42 -15.15 -11.38 -4.79
C GLU A 42 -15.74 -10.44 -5.86
N PRO A 43 -16.47 -10.99 -6.86
CA PRO A 43 -17.20 -10.17 -7.82
C PRO A 43 -18.23 -9.28 -7.14
N ASP A 44 -18.42 -8.07 -7.67
CA ASP A 44 -19.42 -7.16 -7.13
C ASP A 44 -20.85 -7.63 -7.44
N LYS A 45 -21.81 -7.25 -6.59
CA LYS A 45 -23.21 -7.73 -6.67
C LYS A 45 -24.12 -6.88 -7.56
N CYS A 46 -23.63 -5.74 -8.09
CA CYS A 46 -24.45 -4.76 -8.79
C CYS A 46 -24.03 -4.49 -10.25
N GLY A 47 -22.91 -5.07 -10.71
CA GLY A 47 -22.30 -4.82 -12.02
C GLY A 47 -21.41 -3.56 -12.07
N ALA A 48 -20.92 -3.07 -10.94
CA ALA A 48 -20.09 -1.87 -10.86
C ALA A 48 -18.75 -2.03 -11.59
N ALA A 49 -18.13 -3.21 -11.58
CA ALA A 49 -16.87 -3.45 -12.29
C ALA A 49 -17.05 -3.21 -13.81
N ASP A 50 -18.08 -3.80 -14.42
CA ASP A 50 -18.36 -3.64 -15.85
C ASP A 50 -18.82 -2.22 -16.21
N ALA A 51 -19.50 -1.55 -15.27
CA ALA A 51 -19.98 -0.19 -15.44
C ALA A 51 -18.90 0.89 -15.28
N GLN A 52 -17.68 0.54 -14.83
CA GLN A 52 -16.56 1.50 -14.76
C GLN A 52 -16.26 2.17 -16.11
N LYS A 53 -16.58 1.51 -17.22
CA LYS A 53 -16.46 2.07 -18.59
C LYS A 53 -17.25 3.36 -18.82
N TYR A 54 -18.19 3.70 -17.94
CA TYR A 54 -18.96 4.95 -18.02
C TYR A 54 -18.27 6.14 -17.35
N VAL A 55 -17.28 5.91 -16.49
CA VAL A 55 -16.51 7.00 -15.86
C VAL A 55 -15.83 7.85 -16.96
N GLY A 56 -15.99 9.17 -16.88
CA GLY A 56 -15.51 10.11 -17.91
C GLY A 56 -16.44 10.30 -19.10
N ARG A 57 -17.53 9.52 -19.21
CA ARG A 57 -18.52 9.66 -20.29
C ARG A 57 -19.71 10.52 -19.86
N PRO A 58 -20.46 11.12 -20.82
CA PRO A 58 -21.73 11.78 -20.54
C PRO A 58 -22.77 10.84 -19.91
N ARG A 59 -23.50 11.32 -18.90
CA ARG A 59 -24.56 10.54 -18.23
C ARG A 59 -25.68 10.08 -19.16
N THR A 60 -25.85 10.74 -20.30
CA THR A 60 -26.87 10.40 -21.32
C THR A 60 -26.58 9.07 -22.01
N GLU A 61 -25.37 8.55 -21.88
CA GLU A 61 -24.96 7.25 -22.44
C GLU A 61 -25.24 6.07 -21.48
N ILE A 62 -25.65 6.37 -20.24
CA ILE A 62 -26.05 5.36 -19.27
C ILE A 62 -27.37 4.72 -19.75
N PRO A 63 -27.43 3.39 -19.88
CA PRO A 63 -28.64 2.71 -20.32
C PRO A 63 -29.77 2.86 -19.30
N VAL A 64 -30.99 2.93 -19.81
CA VAL A 64 -32.20 2.91 -18.97
C VAL A 64 -32.32 1.52 -18.33
N PRO A 65 -32.42 1.42 -16.99
CA PRO A 65 -32.46 0.14 -16.30
C PRO A 65 -33.81 -0.55 -16.49
N VAL A 66 -33.79 -1.88 -16.54
CA VAL A 66 -35.02 -2.70 -16.45
C VAL A 66 -35.65 -2.61 -15.06
N LEU A 67 -34.81 -2.51 -14.02
CA LEU A 67 -35.21 -2.41 -12.62
C LEU A 67 -34.75 -1.06 -12.03
N PRO A 68 -35.57 -0.01 -12.09
CA PRO A 68 -35.18 1.33 -11.64
C PRO A 68 -34.75 1.41 -10.18
N ASN A 69 -35.29 0.55 -9.31
CA ASN A 69 -34.91 0.47 -7.91
C ASN A 69 -33.48 -0.05 -7.68
N LEU A 70 -32.88 -0.72 -8.67
CA LEU A 70 -31.51 -1.24 -8.62
C LEU A 70 -30.50 -0.37 -9.38
N GLN A 71 -30.90 0.78 -9.92
CA GLN A 71 -29.98 1.70 -10.56
C GLN A 71 -30.30 3.16 -10.21
N ARG A 72 -29.33 3.87 -9.64
CA ARG A 72 -29.43 5.30 -9.34
C ARG A 72 -28.50 6.08 -10.25
N VAL A 73 -29.01 7.17 -10.82
CA VAL A 73 -28.22 8.17 -11.55
C VAL A 73 -28.45 9.51 -10.86
N ALA A 74 -27.44 9.99 -10.12
CA ALA A 74 -27.53 11.21 -9.32
C ALA A 74 -26.30 12.08 -9.56
N CYS A 75 -26.40 13.39 -9.28
CA CYS A 75 -25.21 14.24 -9.35
C CYS A 75 -24.35 14.09 -8.10
N THR A 76 -23.04 14.36 -8.19
CA THR A 76 -22.08 14.27 -7.08
C THR A 76 -22.40 15.23 -5.92
N THR A 77 -23.17 16.28 -6.18
CA THR A 77 -23.64 17.28 -5.21
C THR A 77 -25.12 17.14 -4.86
N CYS A 78 -25.82 16.18 -5.45
CA CYS A 78 -27.24 15.97 -5.23
C CYS A 78 -27.44 15.28 -3.87
N PRO A 79 -28.44 15.69 -3.08
CA PRO A 79 -28.79 14.96 -1.87
C PRO A 79 -29.26 13.55 -2.24
N VAL A 80 -28.72 12.54 -1.55
CA VAL A 80 -29.14 11.14 -1.67
C VAL A 80 -29.40 10.56 -0.28
N THR A 81 -30.37 9.66 -0.19
CA THR A 81 -30.66 8.89 1.02
C THR A 81 -29.58 7.82 1.24
N MET A 82 -29.31 7.51 2.52
CA MET A 82 -28.29 6.53 2.96
C MET A 82 -28.86 5.11 3.11
N ASP A 83 -29.81 4.75 2.26
CA ASP A 83 -30.49 3.45 2.25
C ASP A 83 -29.64 2.40 1.51
N PHE A 84 -28.62 1.84 2.16
CA PHE A 84 -27.67 0.94 1.51
C PHE A 84 -28.35 -0.28 0.85
N ASN A 85 -28.02 -0.54 -0.42
CA ASN A 85 -28.42 -1.73 -1.14
C ASN A 85 -27.24 -2.27 -1.97
N GLU A 86 -26.70 -3.42 -1.57
CA GLU A 86 -25.54 -4.05 -2.22
C GLU A 86 -25.76 -4.40 -3.70
N ARG A 87 -27.01 -4.54 -4.14
CA ARG A 87 -27.38 -4.85 -5.54
C ARG A 87 -27.67 -3.60 -6.36
N ARG A 88 -27.68 -2.42 -5.76
CA ARG A 88 -27.95 -1.17 -6.46
C ARG A 88 -26.67 -0.63 -7.08
N LEU A 89 -26.71 -0.41 -8.39
CA LEU A 89 -25.68 0.26 -9.15
C LEU A 89 -25.89 1.77 -9.11
N ASN A 90 -24.87 2.52 -8.71
CA ASN A 90 -24.93 3.98 -8.64
C ASN A 90 -23.99 4.59 -9.66
N PHE A 91 -24.51 5.56 -10.40
CA PHE A 91 -23.74 6.49 -11.23
C PHE A 91 -23.83 7.87 -10.59
N PHE A 92 -22.67 8.42 -10.22
CA PHE A 92 -22.57 9.81 -9.79
C PHE A 92 -21.91 10.64 -10.90
N TYR A 93 -22.62 11.67 -11.36
CA TYR A 93 -22.13 12.58 -12.40
C TYR A 93 -21.89 13.98 -11.87
N ASP A 94 -20.95 14.70 -12.46
CA ASP A 94 -20.72 16.10 -12.14
C ASP A 94 -21.89 16.96 -12.64
N ALA A 95 -22.49 17.75 -11.74
CA ALA A 95 -23.72 18.49 -12.04
C ALA A 95 -23.56 19.52 -13.16
N ALA A 96 -22.38 20.13 -13.30
CA ALA A 96 -22.13 21.19 -14.28
C ALA A 96 -21.86 20.63 -15.68
N THR A 97 -21.12 19.51 -15.76
CA THR A 97 -20.66 18.94 -17.02
C THR A 97 -21.49 17.76 -17.50
N GLY A 98 -22.26 17.13 -16.60
CA GLY A 98 -23.00 15.89 -16.90
C GLY A 98 -22.10 14.66 -17.04
N VAL A 99 -20.81 14.76 -16.74
CA VAL A 99 -19.82 13.68 -16.88
C VAL A 99 -19.86 12.76 -15.66
N VAL A 100 -19.95 11.45 -15.87
CA VAL A 100 -19.88 10.45 -14.79
C VAL A 100 -18.51 10.52 -14.12
N LYS A 101 -18.49 10.68 -12.81
CA LYS A 101 -17.28 10.75 -11.97
C LYS A 101 -17.05 9.49 -11.17
N GLU A 102 -18.11 8.77 -10.81
CA GLU A 102 -18.00 7.60 -9.97
C GLU A 102 -19.09 6.58 -10.30
N VAL A 103 -18.71 5.31 -10.23
CA VAL A 103 -19.61 4.17 -10.31
C VAL A 103 -19.34 3.25 -9.13
N ARG A 104 -20.37 2.95 -8.33
CA ARG A 104 -20.24 2.08 -7.14
C ARG A 104 -21.52 1.31 -6.80
N CYS A 105 -21.37 0.20 -6.09
CA CYS A 105 -22.50 -0.46 -5.45
C CYS A 105 -22.91 0.27 -4.17
N GLY A 106 -24.20 0.21 -3.82
CA GLY A 106 -24.69 0.63 -2.51
C GLY A 106 -25.94 1.49 -2.51
#